data_AF-W2M655-F1
#
_entry.id   AF-W2M655-F1
#
_cell.length_a   1.000
_cell.length_b   1.000
_cell.length_c   1.000
_cell.angle_alpha   90.00
_cell.angle_beta   90.00
_cell.angle_gamma   90.00
#
_symmetry.space_group_name_H-M   'P 1'
#
loop_
_entity.id
_entity.type
_entity.pdbx_description
1 polymer ?
#
loop_
_entity_poly.entity_id
_entity_poly.type
_entity_poly.pdbx_seq_one_letter_code
_entity_poly.pdbx_strand_id
1 'polypeptide(L)'
;MLIQGLGQTQFDSWKSFHAYLNKYMAQTYQIFRFRTNNKVQERNRKIKKQNATAPLITEGWIWYNKTLVCTHAGKCKTRGKGKRPRQEVRSTECCAQINACVRVVNGSTHDPVFALCVATAKLQHNHPLTLSNYELYLSV
;
A
#
# COMPACT_ATOMS: atom_id res chain seq x y z
N MET A 1 2.56 21.84 -5.14
CA MET A 1 2.57 20.91 -6.30
C MET A 1 1.43 19.92 -6.09
N LEU A 2 0.39 19.97 -6.92
CA LEU A 2 -0.77 19.07 -6.81
C LEU A 2 -0.32 17.66 -7.19
N ILE A 3 -0.30 16.74 -6.23
CA ILE A 3 -0.01 15.34 -6.50
C ILE A 3 -1.19 14.81 -7.32
N GLN A 4 -0.91 14.43 -8.57
CA GLN A 4 -1.90 13.77 -9.42
C GLN A 4 -2.41 12.52 -8.69
N GLY A 5 -3.72 12.38 -8.59
CA GLY A 5 -4.35 11.21 -7.98
C GLY A 5 -3.97 9.92 -8.71
N LEU A 6 -4.29 8.78 -8.11
CA LEU A 6 -4.12 7.50 -8.80
C LEU A 6 -5.04 7.46 -10.02
N GLY A 7 -4.47 7.42 -11.23
CA GLY A 7 -5.24 7.31 -12.48
C GLY A 7 -5.91 5.95 -12.68
N GLN A 8 -5.45 4.91 -11.99
CA GLN A 8 -6.06 3.58 -11.96
C GLN A 8 -6.22 3.08 -10.52
N THR A 9 -7.40 2.55 -10.21
CA THR A 9 -7.75 2.08 -8.86
C THR A 9 -8.21 0.61 -8.82
N GLN A 10 -8.36 -0.04 -9.97
CA GLN A 10 -8.78 -1.44 -10.08
C GLN A 10 -7.78 -2.26 -10.90
N PHE A 11 -7.50 -3.49 -10.45
CA PHE A 11 -6.45 -4.35 -10.98
C PHE A 11 -6.90 -5.82 -10.95
N ASP A 12 -6.48 -6.59 -11.95
CA ASP A 12 -6.76 -8.03 -12.07
C ASP A 12 -5.90 -8.91 -11.14
N SER A 13 -4.81 -8.36 -10.60
CA SER A 13 -3.82 -9.11 -9.84
C SER A 13 -2.96 -8.19 -8.98
N TRP A 14 -2.31 -8.75 -7.96
CA TRP A 14 -1.28 -8.04 -7.21
C TRP A 14 -0.09 -7.64 -8.10
N LYS A 15 0.21 -8.43 -9.14
CA LYS A 15 1.31 -8.17 -10.07
C LYS A 15 1.07 -6.91 -10.91
N SER A 16 -0.12 -6.75 -11.49
CA SER A 16 -0.47 -5.56 -12.27
C SER A 16 -0.52 -4.31 -11.40
N PHE A 17 -1.05 -4.42 -10.18
CA PHE A 17 -0.99 -3.33 -9.20
C PHE A 17 0.44 -2.92 -8.84
N HIS A 18 1.35 -3.88 -8.59
CA HIS A 18 2.75 -3.57 -8.31
C HIS A 18 3.44 -2.88 -9.49
N ALA A 19 3.19 -3.35 -10.71
CA ALA A 19 3.75 -2.73 -11.92
C ALA A 19 3.26 -1.29 -12.10
N TYR A 20 1.97 -1.05 -11.90
CA TYR A 20 1.38 0.29 -11.91
C TYR A 20 1.97 1.17 -10.81
N LEU A 21 2.03 0.66 -9.57
CA LEU A 21 2.56 1.40 -8.44
C LEU A 21 4.02 1.79 -8.66
N ASN A 22 4.85 0.89 -9.20
CA ASN A 22 6.25 1.20 -9.50
C ASN A 22 6.38 2.34 -10.52
N LYS A 23 5.58 2.32 -11.59
CA LYS A 23 5.54 3.42 -12.57
C LYS A 23 5.10 4.73 -11.93
N TYR A 24 4.02 4.69 -11.14
CA TYR A 24 3.51 5.84 -10.42
C TYR A 24 4.56 6.44 -9.46
N MET A 25 5.23 5.59 -8.66
CA MET A 25 6.31 5.99 -7.76
C MET A 25 7.47 6.66 -8.49
N ALA A 26 7.90 6.11 -9.63
CA ALA A 26 8.95 6.69 -10.46
C ALA A 26 8.56 8.05 -11.05
N GLN A 27 7.32 8.19 -11.54
CA GLN A 27 6.82 9.43 -12.14
C GLN A 27 6.64 10.56 -11.12
N THR A 28 6.39 10.23 -9.86
CA THR A 28 6.05 11.19 -8.80
C THR A 28 7.14 11.32 -7.74
N TYR A 29 8.26 10.62 -7.90
CA TYR A 29 9.40 10.60 -6.97
C TYR A 29 9.01 10.29 -5.52
N GLN A 30 8.01 9.44 -5.34
CA GLN A 30 7.56 8.99 -4.02
C GLN A 30 7.81 7.51 -3.85
N ILE A 31 8.08 7.07 -2.62
CA ILE A 31 8.40 5.67 -2.36
C ILE A 31 7.46 5.14 -1.28
N PHE A 32 6.71 4.12 -1.66
CA PHE A 32 5.87 3.37 -0.76
C PHE A 32 6.51 2.02 -0.45
N ARG A 33 6.49 1.65 0.84
CA ARG A 33 6.87 0.32 1.32
C ARG A 33 5.66 -0.41 1.86
N PHE A 34 5.68 -1.74 1.78
CA PHE A 34 4.65 -2.55 2.44
C PHE A 34 4.78 -2.44 3.96
N ARG A 35 3.66 -2.15 4.63
CA ARG A 35 3.57 -2.09 6.09
C ARG A 35 2.86 -3.29 6.67
N THR A 36 1.73 -3.67 6.09
CA THR A 36 0.88 -4.74 6.62
C THR A 36 0.24 -5.50 5.48
N ASN A 37 0.12 -6.81 5.65
CA ASN A 37 -0.52 -7.73 4.74
C ASN A 37 -1.46 -8.64 5.52
N ASN A 38 -2.68 -8.85 5.02
CA ASN A 38 -3.58 -9.87 5.58
C ASN A 38 -3.80 -10.96 4.53
N LYS A 39 -3.69 -12.21 4.95
CA LYS A 39 -3.92 -13.37 4.07
C LYS A 39 -5.41 -13.57 3.79
N VAL A 40 -5.72 -14.06 2.60
CA VAL A 40 -7.10 -14.46 2.22
C VAL A 40 -7.64 -15.53 3.16
N GLN A 41 -6.82 -16.55 3.46
CA GLN A 41 -7.17 -17.64 4.37
C GLN A 41 -7.67 -17.11 5.73
N GLU A 42 -6.98 -16.11 6.29
CA GLU A 42 -7.35 -15.53 7.59
C GLU A 42 -8.69 -14.81 7.52
N ARG A 43 -8.94 -14.04 6.45
CA ARG A 43 -10.25 -13.40 6.22
C ARG A 43 -11.35 -14.44 6.11
N ASN A 44 -11.16 -15.45 5.27
CA ASN A 44 -12.16 -16.49 5.02
C ASN A 44 -12.47 -17.27 6.31
N ARG A 45 -11.45 -17.57 7.12
CA ARG A 45 -11.62 -18.19 8.44
C ARG A 45 -12.51 -17.34 9.36
N LYS A 46 -12.28 -16.02 9.41
CA LYS A 46 -13.10 -15.10 10.21
C LYS A 46 -14.54 -15.03 9.74
N ILE A 47 -14.76 -14.95 8.42
CA ILE A 47 -16.11 -14.95 7.81
C ILE A 47 -16.88 -16.21 8.21
N LYS A 48 -16.26 -17.39 8.04
CA LYS A 48 -16.87 -18.67 8.43
C LYS A 48 -17.17 -18.72 9.93
N LYS A 49 -16.23 -18.31 10.79
CA LYS A 49 -16.42 -18.30 12.25
C LYS A 49 -17.56 -17.36 12.68
N GLN A 50 -17.77 -16.26 11.97
CA GLN A 50 -18.80 -15.26 12.28
C GLN A 50 -20.14 -15.53 11.58
N ASN A 51 -20.25 -16.62 10.80
CA ASN A 51 -21.42 -16.90 9.96
C ASN A 51 -21.83 -15.70 9.07
N ALA A 52 -20.85 -14.94 8.59
CA ALA A 52 -21.11 -13.76 7.77
C ALA A 52 -21.40 -14.16 6.31
N THR A 53 -22.34 -13.47 5.66
CA THR A 53 -22.76 -13.70 4.26
C THR A 53 -21.75 -13.21 3.22
N ALA A 54 -20.59 -12.70 3.65
CA ALA A 54 -19.59 -12.15 2.74
C ALA A 54 -18.97 -13.26 1.87
N PRO A 55 -18.78 -13.03 0.55
CA PRO A 55 -18.24 -14.05 -0.33
C PRO A 55 -16.79 -14.41 0.04
N LEU A 56 -16.50 -15.71 -0.04
CA LEU A 56 -15.18 -16.27 0.20
C LEU A 56 -14.29 -15.98 -1.02
N ILE A 57 -13.11 -15.43 -0.76
CA ILE A 57 -12.14 -15.13 -1.81
C ILE A 57 -11.32 -16.39 -2.09
N THR A 58 -11.01 -16.67 -3.35
CA THR A 58 -10.17 -17.80 -3.74
C THR A 58 -8.74 -17.64 -3.21
N GLU A 59 -8.13 -18.75 -2.78
CA GLU A 59 -6.80 -18.73 -2.16
C GLU A 59 -5.67 -18.31 -3.12
N GLY A 60 -5.91 -18.35 -4.43
CA GLY A 60 -4.96 -17.91 -5.46
C GLY A 60 -4.53 -16.44 -5.33
N TRP A 61 -5.32 -15.60 -4.67
CA TRP A 61 -4.94 -14.21 -4.38
C TRP A 61 -3.84 -14.07 -3.32
N ILE A 62 -3.68 -15.08 -2.45
CA ILE A 62 -2.77 -15.15 -1.28
C ILE A 62 -3.04 -14.08 -0.23
N TRP A 63 -2.96 -12.81 -0.62
CA TRP A 63 -3.18 -11.62 0.19
C TRP A 63 -4.54 -11.00 -0.10
N TYR A 64 -5.35 -10.82 0.94
CA TYR A 64 -6.61 -10.11 0.88
C TYR A 64 -6.39 -8.60 0.80
N ASN A 65 -5.51 -8.06 1.64
CA ASN A 65 -5.18 -6.64 1.63
C ASN A 65 -3.68 -6.41 1.80
N LYS A 66 -3.25 -5.24 1.34
CA LYS A 66 -1.93 -4.68 1.62
C LYS A 66 -2.08 -3.20 1.92
N THR A 67 -1.46 -2.79 3.02
CA THR A 67 -1.28 -1.40 3.38
C THR A 67 0.14 -1.00 3.05
N LEU A 68 0.27 0.03 2.23
CA LEU A 68 1.52 0.63 1.84
C LEU A 68 1.62 2.02 2.47
N VAL A 69 2.80 2.35 2.98
CA VAL A 69 3.08 3.65 3.60
C VAL A 69 4.33 4.25 3.00
N CYS A 70 4.47 5.57 3.06
CA CYS A 70 5.71 6.22 2.65
C CYS A 70 6.91 5.63 3.42
N THR A 71 8.09 5.60 2.80
CA THR A 71 9.36 5.25 3.48
C THR A 71 9.62 6.14 4.69
N HIS A 72 9.24 7.41 4.59
CA HIS A 72 9.33 8.38 5.69
C HIS A 72 8.19 8.25 6.72
N ALA A 73 7.30 7.27 6.60
CA ALA A 73 6.23 7.06 7.57
C ALA A 73 6.77 6.55 8.92
N GLY A 74 6.14 7.03 9.99
CA GLY A 74 6.45 6.65 11.37
C GLY A 74 7.38 7.63 12.09
N LYS A 75 7.49 7.45 13.41
CA LYS A 75 8.31 8.31 14.27
C LYS A 75 9.78 7.89 14.19
N CYS A 76 10.67 8.87 14.06
CA CYS A 76 12.10 8.63 14.20
C CYS A 76 12.38 8.16 15.63
N LYS A 77 12.81 6.90 15.78
CA LYS A 77 13.22 6.36 17.09
C LYS A 77 14.69 6.71 17.32
N THR A 78 14.99 7.42 18.41
CA THR A 78 16.36 7.64 18.87
C THR A 78 16.91 6.33 19.44
N ARG A 79 17.97 5.79 18.82
CA ARG A 79 18.73 4.64 19.32
C ARG A 79 20.04 5.12 19.92
N GLY A 80 19.97 5.76 21.08
CA GLY A 80 21.14 6.20 21.86
C GLY A 80 21.02 7.61 22.45
N LYS A 81 21.86 7.89 23.46
CA LYS A 81 21.98 9.20 24.13
C LYS A 81 22.94 10.17 23.40
N GLY A 82 23.65 9.71 22.37
CA GLY A 82 24.68 10.48 21.66
C GLY A 82 24.09 11.45 20.63
N LYS A 83 24.65 12.67 20.57
CA LYS A 83 24.34 13.70 19.58
C LYS A 83 25.12 13.43 18.29
N ARG A 84 24.63 12.54 17.44
CA ARG A 84 25.15 12.40 16.05
C ARG A 84 24.45 13.41 15.15
N PRO A 85 25.13 14.02 14.16
CA PRO A 85 24.50 14.87 13.15
C PRO A 85 23.30 14.17 12.52
N ARG A 86 22.21 14.91 12.35
CA ARG A 86 20.95 14.36 11.87
C ARG A 86 21.09 13.99 10.40
N GLN A 87 21.05 12.69 10.08
CA GLN A 87 20.85 12.25 8.70
C GLN A 87 19.45 12.64 8.23
N GLU A 88 19.36 13.28 7.07
CA GLU A 88 18.13 13.82 6.48
C GLU A 88 17.13 12.74 6.05
N VAL A 89 17.59 11.48 5.93
CA VAL A 89 16.87 10.38 5.27
C VAL A 89 15.92 9.60 6.22
N ARG A 90 15.52 10.19 7.36
CA ARG A 90 14.72 9.47 8.39
C ARG A 90 13.21 9.70 8.31
N SER A 91 12.46 8.86 9.02
CA SER A 91 11.01 8.93 9.13
C SER A 91 10.56 10.29 9.69
N THR A 92 9.80 11.04 8.88
CA THR A 92 9.26 12.38 9.15
C THR A 92 7.82 12.33 9.66
N GLU A 93 7.34 11.16 10.11
CA GLU A 93 5.93 10.95 10.45
C GLU A 93 4.99 11.22 9.26
N CYS A 94 5.45 10.93 8.04
CA CYS A 94 4.64 11.10 6.84
C CYS A 94 3.36 10.25 6.91
N CYS A 95 2.21 10.87 6.59
CA CYS A 95 0.89 10.25 6.66
C CYS A 95 0.43 9.63 5.32
N ALA A 96 1.25 9.72 4.28
CA ALA A 96 0.93 9.15 2.98
C ALA A 96 0.81 7.62 3.07
N GLN A 97 -0.34 7.11 2.65
CA GLN A 97 -0.72 5.70 2.78
C GLN A 97 -1.67 5.30 1.66
N ILE A 98 -1.44 4.11 1.10
CA ILE A 98 -2.32 3.47 0.13
C ILE A 98 -2.79 2.13 0.73
N ASN A 99 -4.09 1.91 0.75
CA ASN A 99 -4.67 0.62 1.12
C ASN A 99 -5.29 -0.01 -0.11
N ALA A 100 -4.82 -1.21 -0.48
CA ALA A 100 -5.38 -2.01 -1.54
C ALA A 100 -5.99 -3.29 -0.96
N CYS A 101 -7.17 -3.68 -1.42
CA CYS A 101 -7.85 -4.90 -0.98
C CYS A 101 -8.62 -5.54 -2.12
N VAL A 102 -8.70 -6.87 -2.10
CA VAL A 102 -9.52 -7.65 -3.02
C VAL A 102 -10.99 -7.44 -2.68
N ARG A 103 -11.79 -7.02 -3.66
CA ARG A 103 -13.23 -6.78 -3.54
C ARG A 103 -13.96 -7.51 -4.65
N VAL A 104 -15.25 -7.75 -4.43
CA VAL A 104 -16.16 -8.15 -5.50
C VAL A 104 -16.43 -6.91 -6.34
N VAL A 105 -16.19 -6.99 -7.64
CA VAL A 105 -16.47 -5.89 -8.58
C VAL A 105 -17.75 -6.17 -9.36
N ASN A 106 -17.94 -7.41 -9.78
CA ASN A 106 -19.12 -7.87 -10.51
C ASN A 106 -19.49 -9.29 -10.07
N GLY A 107 -20.68 -9.77 -10.45
CA GLY A 107 -21.11 -11.16 -10.26
C GLY A 107 -22.27 -11.32 -9.28
N SER A 108 -22.96 -12.44 -9.41
CA SER A 108 -24.05 -12.87 -8.54
C SER A 108 -23.51 -13.42 -7.22
N THR A 109 -24.36 -13.57 -6.19
CA THR A 109 -23.99 -14.17 -4.89
C THR A 109 -23.28 -15.52 -5.02
N HIS A 110 -23.59 -16.29 -6.07
CA HIS A 110 -23.04 -17.63 -6.31
C HIS A 110 -21.70 -17.63 -7.07
N ASP A 111 -21.44 -16.62 -7.92
CA ASP A 111 -20.23 -16.53 -8.76
C ASP A 111 -19.65 -15.10 -8.73
N PRO A 112 -19.00 -14.71 -7.62
CA PRO A 112 -18.41 -13.39 -7.48
C PRO A 112 -17.12 -13.24 -8.32
N VAL A 113 -17.06 -12.18 -9.11
CA VAL A 113 -15.84 -11.75 -9.81
C VAL A 113 -15.06 -10.81 -8.90
N PHE A 114 -13.85 -11.25 -8.53
CA PHE A 114 -12.95 -10.49 -7.67
C PHE A 114 -11.97 -9.65 -8.48
N ALA A 115 -11.72 -8.43 -8.01
CA ALA A 115 -10.59 -7.62 -8.45
C ALA A 115 -9.91 -6.96 -7.25
N LEU A 116 -8.67 -6.55 -7.45
CA LEU A 116 -7.93 -5.76 -6.48
C LEU A 116 -8.29 -4.29 -6.64
N CYS A 117 -8.83 -3.68 -5.58
CA CYS A 117 -9.24 -2.29 -5.58
C CYS A 117 -8.43 -1.48 -4.57
N VAL A 118 -8.04 -0.26 -4.96
CA VAL A 118 -7.51 0.73 -4.03
C VAL A 118 -8.66 1.26 -3.19
N ALA A 119 -8.68 0.90 -1.91
CA ALA A 119 -9.73 1.29 -0.97
C ALA A 119 -9.59 2.74 -0.51
N THR A 120 -8.36 3.16 -0.20
CA THR A 120 -8.06 4.52 0.26
C THR A 120 -6.67 4.90 -0.21
N ALA A 121 -6.52 6.11 -0.74
CA ALA A 121 -5.22 6.66 -1.12
C ALA A 121 -5.05 8.05 -0.49
N LYS A 122 -4.25 8.11 0.58
CA LYS A 122 -3.76 9.37 1.15
C LYS A 122 -2.41 9.66 0.51
N LEU A 123 -2.40 10.62 -0.41
CA LEU A 123 -1.21 10.95 -1.20
C LEU A 123 -0.54 12.25 -0.74
N GLN A 124 -1.03 12.89 0.31
CA GLN A 124 -0.40 14.09 0.86
C GLN A 124 0.85 13.71 1.65
N HIS A 125 1.98 14.32 1.28
CA HIS A 125 3.26 14.16 1.97
C HIS A 125 3.62 15.42 2.73
N ASN A 126 4.32 15.26 3.84
CA ASN A 126 4.84 16.36 4.67
C ASN A 126 6.32 16.66 4.41
N HIS A 127 6.90 16.07 3.37
CA HIS A 127 8.28 16.21 2.96
C HIS A 127 8.34 16.40 1.44
N PRO A 128 9.42 17.00 0.91
CA PRO A 128 9.55 17.17 -0.52
C PRO A 128 9.73 15.81 -1.23
N LEU A 129 9.12 15.70 -2.40
CA LEU A 129 9.28 14.59 -3.33
C LEU A 129 10.25 15.06 -4.42
N THR A 130 11.51 14.64 -4.32
CA THR A 130 12.58 15.04 -5.26
C THR A 130 13.21 13.81 -5.90
N LEU A 131 13.67 13.96 -7.13
CA LEU A 131 14.38 12.91 -7.86
C LEU A 131 15.60 12.40 -7.06
N SER A 132 16.37 13.31 -6.46
CA SER A 132 17.55 12.95 -5.64
C SER A 132 17.19 12.06 -4.46
N ASN A 133 16.06 12.32 -3.78
CA ASN A 133 15.59 11.45 -2.70
C ASN A 133 15.14 10.08 -3.24
N TYR A 134 14.51 10.06 -4.42
CA TYR A 134 14.03 8.83 -5.03
C TYR A 134 15.19 7.90 -5.44
N GLU A 135 16.23 8.45 -6.05
CA GLU A 135 17.42 7.70 -6.50
C GLU A 135 18.20 7.07 -5.34
N LEU A 136 18.33 7.77 -4.21
CA LEU A 136 19.01 7.25 -3.01
C LEU A 136 18.41 5.96 -2.46
N TYR A 137 17.12 5.72 -2.70
CA TYR A 137 16.42 4.51 -2.26
C TYR A 137 16.32 3.43 -3.35
N LEU A 138 16.64 3.75 -4.61
CA LEU A 138 16.78 2.75 -5.69
C LEU A 138 18.14 2.07 -5.68
N SER A 139 19.17 2.72 -5.13
CA SER A 139 20.55 2.21 -5.06
C SER A 139 20.80 1.23 -3.90
N VAL A 140 19.76 0.74 -3.24
CA VAL A 140 19.82 -0.20 -2.09
C VAL A 140 19.02 -1.46 -2.40
#